data_AF-A0A7S3T1M3-F1
#
_entry.id   AF-A0A7S3T1M3-F1
#
_cell.length_a   1.000
_cell.length_b   1.000
_cell.length_c   1.000
_cell.angle_alpha   90.00
_cell.angle_beta   90.00
_cell.angle_gamma   90.00
#
_symmetry.space_group_name_H-M   'P 1'
#
loop_
_entity.id
_entity.type
_entity.pdbx_description
1 polymer ?
#
loop_
_entity_poly.entity_id
_entity_poly.type
_entity_poly.pdbx_seq_one_letter_code
_entity_poly.pdbx_strand_id
1 'polypeptide(L)'
;VRPSDRWDWRGLKANISDHGLRNSLLVAPMPTASTAQILGNNECFEPYTSNLYARRTLAGEFLVLNPHLQRQLQRLGLWSGELREEIIAAGGSIQGIDAIPEHTRDVFKTAWEMKQRTIIDMAAERGAFIDQSQSLNIFMPAPTFAQLSSMHFYAWKAGLKTGMYYLRSQPAAEAI
;
A
#
# COMPACT_ATOMS: atom_id res chain seq x y z
N VAL A 1 0.70 22.81 5.25
CA VAL A 1 1.89 22.17 4.64
C VAL A 1 2.63 23.18 3.80
N ARG A 2 3.97 23.16 3.82
CA ARG A 2 4.80 23.93 2.89
C ARG A 2 5.13 23.02 1.69
N PRO A 3 4.65 23.33 0.48
CA PRO A 3 4.97 22.52 -0.70
C PRO A 3 6.47 22.61 -1.02
N SER A 4 7.00 21.60 -1.72
CA SER A 4 8.34 21.67 -2.28
C SER A 4 8.43 22.68 -3.44
N ASP A 5 9.65 22.98 -3.86
CA ASP A 5 10.01 23.88 -4.97
C ASP A 5 9.86 23.25 -6.36
N ARG A 6 9.40 21.99 -6.46
CA ARG A 6 9.21 21.28 -7.73
C ARG A 6 8.26 22.01 -8.70
N TRP A 7 7.28 22.76 -8.17
CA TRP A 7 6.26 23.46 -8.97
C TRP A 7 6.06 24.90 -8.49
N ASP A 8 5.79 25.84 -9.41
CA ASP A 8 5.48 27.23 -9.07
C ASP A 8 4.04 27.39 -8.56
N TRP A 9 3.87 27.19 -7.25
CA TRP A 9 2.58 27.40 -6.57
C TRP A 9 2.15 28.86 -6.52
N ARG A 10 3.05 29.83 -6.68
CA ARG A 10 2.69 31.26 -6.65
C ARG A 10 2.07 31.67 -7.97
N GLY A 11 2.69 31.32 -9.09
CA GLY A 11 2.14 31.52 -10.42
C GLY A 11 0.79 30.84 -10.59
N LEU A 12 0.64 29.60 -10.12
CA LEU A 12 -0.64 28.89 -10.17
C LEU A 12 -1.75 29.63 -9.39
N LYS A 13 -1.45 30.15 -8.19
CA LYS A 13 -2.42 30.92 -7.39
C LYS A 13 -2.81 32.23 -8.08
N ALA A 14 -1.88 32.93 -8.73
CA ALA A 14 -2.18 34.13 -9.50
C ALA A 14 -3.15 33.81 -10.66
N ASN A 15 -2.86 32.77 -11.44
CA ASN A 15 -3.73 32.33 -12.53
C ASN A 15 -5.14 31.93 -12.05
N ILE A 16 -5.25 31.24 -10.91
CA ILE A 16 -6.54 30.89 -10.30
C ILE A 16 -7.31 32.15 -9.87
N SER A 17 -6.61 33.17 -9.36
CA SER A 17 -7.24 34.44 -8.98
C SER A 17 -7.81 35.19 -10.19
N ASP A 18 -7.11 35.15 -11.33
CA ASP A 18 -7.50 35.89 -12.54
C ASP A 18 -8.58 35.17 -13.36
N HIS A 19 -8.54 33.84 -13.39
CA HIS A 19 -9.38 33.04 -14.29
C HIS A 19 -10.39 32.13 -13.57
N GLY A 20 -10.23 31.96 -12.26
CA GLY A 20 -11.01 31.00 -11.48
C GLY A 20 -10.67 29.55 -11.78
N LEU A 21 -11.51 28.65 -11.26
CA LEU A 21 -11.46 27.21 -11.52
C LEU A 21 -12.81 26.76 -12.09
N ARG A 22 -12.78 25.79 -13.01
CA ARG A 22 -14.00 25.18 -13.54
C ARG A 22 -14.66 24.20 -12.55
N ASN A 23 -13.83 23.49 -11.78
CA ASN A 23 -14.26 22.44 -10.86
C ASN A 23 -14.03 22.89 -9.41
N SER A 24 -14.98 22.61 -8.53
CA SER A 24 -14.85 22.93 -7.09
C SER A 24 -13.90 21.98 -6.35
N LEU A 25 -13.81 20.73 -6.82
CA LEU A 25 -12.99 19.64 -6.26
C LEU A 25 -12.46 18.78 -7.42
N LEU A 26 -11.28 18.17 -7.23
CA LEU A 26 -10.49 17.53 -8.29
C LEU A 26 -9.93 16.16 -7.87
N VAL A 27 -9.51 15.97 -6.62
CA VAL A 27 -8.66 14.83 -6.23
C VAL A 27 -9.30 14.03 -5.10
N ALA A 28 -9.64 12.76 -5.40
CA ALA A 28 -10.17 11.80 -4.43
C ALA A 28 -9.67 10.38 -4.76
N PRO A 29 -8.50 9.95 -4.22
CA PRO A 29 -7.98 8.61 -4.46
C PRO A 29 -8.94 7.53 -3.96
N MET A 30 -9.56 6.82 -4.92
CA MET A 30 -10.55 5.78 -4.69
C MET A 30 -9.91 4.37 -4.69
N PRO A 31 -10.62 3.33 -4.19
CA PRO A 31 -10.21 1.95 -4.44
C PRO A 31 -10.20 1.67 -5.94
N THR A 32 -9.13 1.05 -6.43
CA THR A 32 -8.95 0.77 -7.86
C THR A 32 -8.96 -0.72 -8.17
N ALA A 33 -9.49 -1.57 -7.28
CA ALA A 33 -9.46 -3.03 -7.39
C ALA A 33 -9.61 -3.57 -8.84
N SER A 34 -10.72 -3.27 -9.52
CA SER A 34 -10.98 -3.79 -10.88
C SER A 34 -10.05 -3.19 -11.94
N THR A 35 -9.82 -1.88 -11.92
CA THR A 35 -9.02 -1.20 -12.95
C THR A 35 -7.52 -1.47 -12.80
N ALA A 36 -7.03 -1.55 -11.55
CA ALA A 36 -5.66 -1.98 -11.26
C ALA A 36 -5.43 -3.43 -11.71
N GLN A 37 -6.41 -4.32 -11.48
CA GLN A 37 -6.33 -5.70 -11.97
C GLN A 37 -6.28 -5.76 -13.50
N ILE A 38 -7.12 -4.99 -14.21
CA ILE A 38 -7.10 -4.91 -15.68
C ILE A 38 -5.72 -4.43 -16.18
N LEU A 39 -5.12 -3.48 -15.49
CA LEU A 39 -3.82 -2.90 -15.85
C LEU A 39 -2.60 -3.68 -15.30
N GLY A 40 -2.82 -4.70 -14.47
CA GLY A 40 -1.76 -5.47 -13.82
C GLY A 40 -0.97 -4.70 -12.75
N ASN A 41 -1.60 -3.71 -12.10
CA ASN A 41 -1.01 -2.89 -11.04
C ASN A 41 -1.49 -3.32 -9.64
N ASN A 42 -0.79 -2.85 -8.59
CA ASN A 42 -1.31 -2.92 -7.23
C ASN A 42 -2.47 -1.94 -7.02
N GLU A 43 -3.28 -2.17 -6.00
CA GLU A 43 -4.42 -1.30 -5.69
C GLU A 43 -3.98 0.07 -5.17
N CYS A 44 -4.35 1.10 -5.91
CA CYS A 44 -4.24 2.51 -5.54
C CYS A 44 -2.89 2.88 -4.89
N PHE A 45 -2.92 3.33 -3.64
CA PHE A 45 -1.74 3.68 -2.85
C PHE A 45 -1.42 2.68 -1.75
N GLU A 46 -2.01 1.48 -1.81
CA GLU A 46 -1.79 0.46 -0.81
C GLU A 46 -0.41 -0.19 -0.99
N PRO A 47 0.23 -0.62 0.12
CA PRO A 47 1.30 -1.61 0.03
C PRO A 47 0.78 -2.91 -0.58
N TYR A 48 1.68 -3.75 -1.10
CA TYR A 48 1.31 -5.10 -1.51
C TYR A 48 0.86 -5.90 -0.28
N THR A 49 -0.34 -6.48 -0.32
CA THR A 49 -0.89 -7.26 0.80
C THR A 49 -0.23 -8.62 0.95
N SER A 50 0.30 -9.18 -0.15
CA SER A 50 1.16 -10.36 -0.19
C SER A 50 2.08 -10.24 -1.40
N ASN A 51 3.19 -10.98 -1.44
CA ASN A 51 3.91 -11.22 -2.69
C ASN A 51 3.39 -12.44 -3.46
N LEU A 52 2.31 -13.07 -2.99
CA LEU A 52 1.68 -14.23 -3.62
C LEU A 52 0.19 -13.92 -3.85
N TYR A 53 -0.28 -14.11 -5.09
CA TYR A 53 -1.69 -13.85 -5.46
C TYR A 53 -2.29 -15.06 -6.17
N ALA A 54 -3.54 -15.35 -5.86
CA ALA A 54 -4.33 -16.33 -6.59
C ALA A 54 -4.93 -15.68 -7.85
N ARG A 55 -4.56 -16.17 -9.03
CA ARG A 55 -5.16 -15.77 -10.30
C ARG A 55 -6.13 -16.85 -10.76
N ARG A 56 -7.42 -16.51 -10.77
CA ARG A 56 -8.48 -17.38 -11.30
C ARG A 56 -8.58 -17.26 -12.81
N THR A 57 -8.61 -18.39 -13.49
CA THR A 57 -8.81 -18.52 -14.93
C THR A 57 -9.87 -19.58 -15.20
N LEU A 58 -10.32 -19.70 -16.46
CA LEU A 58 -11.23 -20.79 -16.87
C LEU A 58 -10.64 -22.19 -16.62
N ALA A 59 -9.31 -22.30 -16.57
CA ALA A 59 -8.59 -23.56 -16.36
C ALA A 59 -8.31 -23.86 -14.87
N GLY A 60 -8.73 -23.00 -13.94
CA GLY A 60 -8.49 -23.16 -12.50
C GLY A 60 -7.82 -21.95 -11.86
N GLU A 61 -7.45 -22.11 -10.59
CA GLU A 61 -6.79 -21.10 -9.77
C GLU A 61 -5.28 -21.37 -9.71
N PHE A 62 -4.49 -20.37 -10.09
CA PHE A 62 -3.03 -20.47 -10.14
C PHE A 62 -2.41 -19.46 -9.18
N LEU A 63 -1.46 -19.92 -8.37
CA LEU A 63 -0.65 -19.03 -7.54
C LEU A 63 0.42 -18.33 -8.40
N VAL A 64 0.40 -17.00 -8.36
CA VAL A 64 1.30 -16.11 -9.09
C VAL A 64 2.09 -15.29 -8.08
N LEU A 65 3.42 -15.35 -8.18
CA LEU A 65 4.31 -14.51 -7.38
C LEU A 65 4.36 -13.09 -7.92
N ASN A 66 4.66 -12.14 -7.05
CA ASN A 66 4.88 -10.75 -7.40
C ASN A 66 5.93 -10.66 -8.52
N PRO A 67 5.54 -10.19 -9.72
CA PRO A 67 6.43 -10.20 -10.86
C PRO A 67 7.64 -9.27 -10.65
N HIS A 68 7.53 -8.27 -9.78
CA HIS A 68 8.64 -7.41 -9.40
C HIS A 68 9.66 -8.16 -8.52
N LEU A 69 9.19 -8.92 -7.53
CA LEU A 69 10.03 -9.76 -6.67
C LEU A 69 10.72 -10.84 -7.49
N GLN A 70 9.97 -11.56 -8.33
CA GLN A 70 10.54 -12.62 -9.17
C GLN A 70 11.68 -12.08 -10.06
N ARG A 71 11.47 -10.93 -10.73
CA ARG A 71 12.53 -10.30 -11.53
C ARG A 71 13.73 -9.88 -10.69
N GLN A 72 13.51 -9.39 -9.47
CA GLN A 72 14.61 -9.03 -8.57
C GLN A 72 15.42 -10.26 -8.16
N LEU A 73 14.77 -11.35 -7.78
CA LEU A 73 15.43 -12.60 -7.41
C LEU A 73 16.20 -13.21 -8.59
N GLN A 74 15.65 -13.12 -9.81
CA GLN A 74 16.35 -13.53 -11.03
C GLN A 74 17.62 -12.70 -11.27
N ARG A 75 17.56 -11.39 -11.08
CA ARG A 75 18.74 -10.50 -11.21
C ARG A 75 19.81 -10.79 -10.17
N LEU A 76 19.41 -11.22 -8.99
CA LEU A 76 20.32 -11.63 -7.93
C LEU A 76 20.86 -13.07 -8.12
N GLY A 77 20.39 -13.81 -9.12
CA GLY A 77 20.77 -15.21 -9.33
C GLY A 77 20.19 -16.16 -8.26
N LEU A 78 19.20 -15.72 -7.50
CA LEU A 78 18.59 -16.48 -6.39
C LEU A 78 17.35 -17.26 -6.81
N TRP A 79 16.78 -16.97 -7.98
CA TRP A 79 15.52 -17.56 -8.41
C TRP A 79 15.65 -19.06 -8.72
N SER A 80 15.10 -19.90 -7.85
CA SER A 80 15.01 -21.36 -8.02
C SER A 80 13.62 -21.90 -7.70
N GLY A 81 13.38 -23.18 -8.02
CA GLY A 81 12.13 -23.86 -7.66
C GLY A 81 11.94 -23.97 -6.15
N GLU A 82 13.01 -24.26 -5.43
CA GLU A 82 13.06 -24.38 -3.98
C GLU A 82 12.72 -23.04 -3.31
N LEU A 83 13.34 -21.94 -3.76
CA LEU A 83 13.05 -20.61 -3.23
C LEU A 83 11.60 -20.21 -3.50
N ARG A 84 11.06 -20.57 -4.67
CA ARG A 84 9.64 -20.34 -4.98
C ARG A 84 8.73 -21.10 -4.01
N GLU A 85 9.02 -22.36 -3.72
CA GLU A 85 8.25 -23.17 -2.77
C GLU A 85 8.34 -22.61 -1.35
N GLU A 86 9.51 -22.14 -0.93
CA GLU A 86 9.72 -21.49 0.36
C GLU A 86 8.87 -20.23 0.52
N ILE A 87 8.82 -19.37 -0.51
CA ILE A 87 7.97 -18.16 -0.49
C ILE A 87 6.47 -18.54 -0.44
N ILE A 88 6.07 -19.62 -1.14
CA ILE A 88 4.70 -20.12 -1.09
C ILE A 88 4.36 -20.64 0.32
N ALA A 89 5.27 -21.40 0.94
CA ALA A 89 5.11 -21.91 2.30
C ALA A 89 5.01 -20.78 3.33
N ALA A 90 5.74 -19.68 3.12
CA ALA A 90 5.68 -18.46 3.93
C ALA A 90 4.49 -17.54 3.61
N GLY A 91 3.49 -18.00 2.84
CA GLY A 91 2.29 -17.21 2.51
C GLY A 91 2.57 -15.95 1.67
N GLY A 92 3.72 -15.90 0.99
CA GLY A 92 4.18 -14.74 0.22
C GLY A 92 4.98 -13.71 1.02
N SER A 93 5.28 -13.95 2.31
CA SER A 93 6.32 -13.19 3.00
C SER A 93 7.71 -13.68 2.57
N ILE A 94 8.68 -12.77 2.57
CA ILE A 94 10.09 -13.12 2.35
C ILE A 94 10.98 -12.73 3.52
N GLN A 95 10.40 -12.22 4.62
CA GLN A 95 11.19 -11.67 5.73
C GLN A 95 11.99 -12.74 6.47
N GLY A 96 11.48 -13.98 6.52
CA GLY A 96 12.13 -15.13 7.17
C GLY A 96 13.12 -15.90 6.29
N ILE A 97 13.34 -15.48 5.04
CA ILE A 97 14.20 -16.21 4.10
C ILE A 97 15.59 -15.57 4.09
N ASP A 98 16.53 -16.18 4.82
CA ASP A 98 17.89 -15.64 5.02
C ASP A 98 18.70 -15.54 3.73
N ALA A 99 18.42 -16.40 2.76
CA ALA A 99 19.05 -16.38 1.44
C ALA A 99 18.78 -15.08 0.65
N ILE A 100 17.68 -14.37 0.97
CA ILE A 100 17.31 -13.12 0.29
C ILE A 100 17.96 -11.94 1.03
N PRO A 101 18.75 -11.07 0.36
CA PRO A 101 19.38 -9.92 1.00
C PRO A 101 18.40 -8.99 1.71
N GLU A 102 18.82 -8.43 2.84
CA GLU A 102 18.00 -7.54 3.68
C GLU A 102 17.35 -6.39 2.89
N HIS A 103 18.12 -5.71 2.03
CA HIS A 103 17.58 -4.62 1.21
C HIS A 103 16.41 -5.07 0.31
N THR A 104 16.44 -6.31 -0.19
CA THR A 104 15.36 -6.87 -1.00
C THR A 104 14.16 -7.20 -0.10
N ARG A 105 14.39 -7.78 1.08
CA ARG A 105 13.34 -8.02 2.07
C ARG A 105 12.64 -6.72 2.49
N ASP A 106 13.39 -5.63 2.69
CA ASP A 106 12.85 -4.32 3.01
C ASP A 106 11.95 -3.75 1.91
N VAL A 107 12.35 -3.88 0.64
CA VAL A 107 11.58 -3.37 -0.51
C VAL A 107 10.26 -4.14 -0.70
N PHE A 108 10.26 -5.44 -0.42
CA PHE A 108 9.12 -6.33 -0.65
C PHE A 108 8.35 -6.66 0.64
N LYS A 109 8.44 -5.79 1.66
CA LYS A 109 7.57 -5.86 2.84
C LYS A 109 6.11 -5.83 2.43
N THR A 110 5.33 -6.73 3.03
CA THR A 110 3.88 -6.76 2.85
C THR A 110 3.18 -5.72 3.73
N ALA A 111 1.91 -5.43 3.44
CA ALA A 111 1.09 -4.51 4.24
C ALA A 111 1.03 -4.89 5.73
N TRP A 112 1.17 -6.18 6.05
CA TRP A 112 1.17 -6.74 7.40
C TRP A 112 2.47 -6.51 8.16
N GLU A 113 3.58 -6.36 7.43
CA GLU A 113 4.93 -6.18 7.97
C GLU A 113 5.28 -4.69 8.14
N MET A 114 4.46 -3.80 7.59
CA MET A 114 4.65 -2.35 7.69
C MET A 114 4.01 -1.79 8.96
N LYS A 115 4.70 -0.82 9.58
CA LYS A 115 4.14 -0.06 10.70
C LYS A 115 2.96 0.79 10.20
N GLN A 116 1.75 0.52 10.69
CA GLN A 116 0.55 1.25 10.27
C GLN A 116 0.63 2.76 10.57
N ARG A 117 1.41 3.16 11.58
CA ARG A 117 1.73 4.56 11.83
C ARG A 117 2.38 5.24 10.61
N THR A 118 3.35 4.57 9.98
CA THR A 118 4.02 5.08 8.77
C THR A 118 3.03 5.23 7.62
N ILE A 119 2.10 4.30 7.47
CA ILE A 119 1.03 4.40 6.46
C ILE A 119 0.15 5.62 6.70
N ILE A 120 -0.21 5.90 7.96
CA ILE A 120 -0.98 7.08 8.36
C ILE A 120 -0.18 8.38 8.13
N ASP A 121 1.11 8.39 8.44
CA ASP A 121 1.98 9.56 8.19
C ASP A 121 2.03 9.89 6.70
N MET A 122 2.25 8.88 5.85
CA MET A 122 2.23 9.03 4.39
C MET A 122 0.85 9.46 3.85
N ALA A 123 -0.24 9.01 4.49
CA ALA A 123 -1.59 9.45 4.14
C ALA A 123 -1.83 10.92 4.53
N ALA A 124 -1.30 11.37 5.67
CA ALA A 124 -1.42 12.74 6.13
C ALA A 124 -0.60 13.69 5.25
N GLU A 125 0.62 13.31 4.91
CA GLU A 125 1.50 14.07 4.02
C GLU A 125 0.87 14.31 2.64
N ARG A 126 0.36 13.25 1.99
CA ARG A 126 -0.34 13.39 0.70
C ARG A 126 -1.68 14.11 0.85
N GLY A 127 -2.34 13.96 2.00
CA GLY A 127 -3.64 14.56 2.30
C GLY A 127 -3.66 16.08 2.18
N ALA A 128 -2.50 16.73 2.36
CA ALA A 128 -2.34 18.16 2.14
C ALA A 128 -2.53 18.63 0.69
N PHE A 129 -2.47 17.70 -0.26
CA PHE A 129 -2.64 17.93 -1.70
C PHE A 129 -3.93 17.28 -2.25
N ILE A 130 -4.82 16.81 -1.37
CA ILE A 130 -6.10 16.17 -1.70
C ILE A 130 -7.23 17.07 -1.20
N ASP A 131 -8.04 17.59 -2.12
CA ASP A 131 -9.15 18.49 -1.79
C ASP A 131 -10.37 17.75 -1.20
N GLN A 132 -10.59 16.49 -1.59
CA GLN A 132 -11.57 15.58 -0.99
C GLN A 132 -10.93 14.73 0.11
N SER A 133 -10.96 13.39 0.00
CA SER A 133 -10.33 12.46 0.94
C SER A 133 -9.73 11.28 0.17
N GLN A 134 -9.33 10.24 0.89
CA GLN A 134 -8.70 9.03 0.35
C GLN A 134 -9.21 7.78 1.06
N SER A 135 -9.41 6.69 0.32
CA SER A 135 -9.89 5.41 0.86
C SER A 135 -8.77 4.62 1.57
N LEU A 136 -8.42 5.04 2.78
CA LEU A 136 -7.30 4.49 3.54
C LEU A 136 -7.65 3.19 4.29
N ASN A 137 -7.18 2.05 3.80
CA ASN A 137 -7.26 0.79 4.55
C ASN A 137 -6.14 0.67 5.59
N ILE A 138 -6.43 -0.01 6.70
CA ILE A 138 -5.48 -0.29 7.78
C ILE A 138 -5.36 -1.81 7.98
N PHE A 139 -4.13 -2.29 8.10
CA PHE A 139 -3.80 -3.71 8.18
C PHE A 139 -3.25 -4.05 9.56
N MET A 140 -3.97 -4.85 10.32
CA MET A 140 -3.53 -5.32 11.65
C MET A 140 -3.91 -6.79 11.82
N PRO A 141 -2.95 -7.73 11.82
CA PRO A 141 -3.25 -9.17 11.90
C PRO A 141 -4.11 -9.52 13.13
N ALA A 142 -3.64 -9.17 14.34
CA ALA A 142 -4.33 -9.42 15.60
C ALA A 142 -4.62 -8.10 16.34
N PRO A 143 -5.66 -7.34 15.95
CA PRO A 143 -5.92 -6.03 16.51
C PRO A 143 -6.49 -6.14 17.93
N THR A 144 -5.89 -5.41 18.86
CA THR A 144 -6.44 -5.19 20.21
C THR A 144 -7.23 -3.88 20.28
N PHE A 145 -8.14 -3.76 21.25
CA PHE A 145 -8.88 -2.52 21.48
C PHE A 145 -7.96 -1.31 21.70
N ALA A 146 -6.85 -1.50 22.43
CA ALA A 146 -5.86 -0.47 22.68
C ALA A 146 -5.15 -0.02 21.39
N GLN A 147 -4.77 -0.95 20.53
CA GLN A 147 -4.15 -0.64 19.23
C GLN A 147 -5.11 0.10 18.31
N LEU A 148 -6.36 -0.36 18.19
CA LEU A 148 -7.37 0.30 17.34
C LEU A 148 -7.69 1.71 17.86
N SER A 149 -7.88 1.85 19.16
CA SER A 149 -8.11 3.16 19.78
C SER A 149 -6.94 4.11 19.53
N SER A 150 -5.70 3.66 19.79
CA SER A 150 -4.50 4.47 19.55
C SER A 150 -4.36 4.86 18.08
N MET A 151 -4.65 3.95 17.14
CA MET A 151 -4.58 4.20 15.71
C MET A 151 -5.61 5.26 15.27
N HIS A 152 -6.87 5.13 15.69
CA HIS A 152 -7.90 6.12 15.37
C HIS A 152 -7.58 7.51 15.91
N PHE A 153 -7.14 7.60 17.17
CA PHE A 153 -6.71 8.88 17.75
C PHE A 153 -5.48 9.46 17.03
N TYR A 154 -4.56 8.62 16.58
CA TYR A 154 -3.40 9.06 15.81
C TYR A 154 -3.82 9.64 14.45
N ALA A 155 -4.64 8.92 13.69
CA ALA A 155 -5.18 9.37 12.40
C ALA A 155 -5.96 10.69 12.52
N TRP A 156 -6.79 10.82 13.56
CA TRP A 156 -7.53 12.04 13.85
C TRP A 156 -6.60 13.22 14.19
N LYS A 157 -5.62 13.02 15.09
CA LYS A 157 -4.64 14.06 15.45
C LYS A 157 -3.75 14.46 14.27
N ALA A 158 -3.49 13.56 13.34
CA ALA A 158 -2.77 13.84 12.10
C ALA A 158 -3.60 14.67 11.09
N GLY A 159 -4.89 14.91 11.36
CA GLY A 159 -5.77 15.70 10.50
C GLY A 159 -6.33 14.93 9.31
N LEU A 160 -6.32 13.60 9.34
CA LEU A 160 -6.93 12.80 8.27
C LEU A 160 -8.44 13.01 8.21
N LYS A 161 -8.95 13.29 7.01
CA LYS A 161 -10.39 13.38 6.73
C LYS A 161 -11.06 12.00 6.79
N THR A 162 -10.40 10.98 6.28
CA THR A 162 -10.76 9.56 6.43
C THR A 162 -9.66 8.87 7.22
N GLY A 163 -9.91 8.60 8.50
CA GLY A 163 -8.93 7.93 9.37
C GLY A 163 -8.81 6.42 9.13
N MET A 164 -9.87 5.79 8.62
CA MET A 164 -9.89 4.38 8.24
C MET A 164 -11.08 4.11 7.31
N TYR A 165 -10.86 3.32 6.26
CA TYR A 165 -11.90 2.78 5.39
C TYR A 165 -12.27 1.36 5.84
N TYR A 166 -11.45 0.36 5.50
CA TYR A 166 -11.52 -0.97 6.12
C TYR A 166 -10.39 -1.19 7.12
N LEU A 167 -10.73 -1.89 8.20
CA LEU A 167 -9.77 -2.65 8.98
C LEU A 167 -9.65 -4.03 8.33
N ARG A 168 -8.43 -4.41 7.95
CA ARG A 168 -8.09 -5.75 7.49
C ARG A 168 -7.36 -6.46 8.64
N SER A 169 -7.93 -7.56 9.10
CA SER A 169 -7.31 -8.45 10.10
C SER A 169 -7.12 -9.84 9.52
N GLN A 170 -6.20 -10.60 10.09
CA GLN A 170 -5.97 -12.01 9.75
C GLN A 170 -6.42 -12.88 10.91
N PRO A 171 -7.03 -14.04 10.66
CA PRO A 171 -7.26 -15.03 11.71
C PRO A 171 -5.93 -15.35 12.43
N ALA A 172 -5.97 -15.58 13.74
CA ALA A 172 -4.76 -15.85 14.52
C ALA A 172 -3.95 -17.07 14.00
N ALA A 173 -4.60 -18.00 13.29
CA ALA A 173 -3.95 -19.16 12.68
C ALA A 173 -3.09 -18.82 11.45
N GLU A 174 -3.30 -17.66 10.83
CA GLU A 174 -2.59 -17.19 9.63
C GLU A 174 -1.57 -16.07 9.94
N ALA A 175 -1.42 -15.70 11.22
CA ALA A 175 -0.58 -14.59 11.67
C ALA A 175 0.86 -15.02 12.06
N ILE A 176 1.32 -16.18 11.60
CA ILE A 176 2.60 -16.80 11.96
C ILE A 176 3.60 -16.63 10.81
#